data_AF-A0A7T5VCN2-F1
#
_entry.id   AF-A0A7T5VCN2-F1
#
_cell.length_a   1.000
_cell.length_b   1.000
_cell.length_c   1.000
_cell.angle_alpha   90.00
_cell.angle_beta   90.00
_cell.angle_gamma   90.00
#
_symmetry.space_group_name_H-M   'P 1'
#
loop_
_entity.id
_entity.type
_entity.pdbx_description
1 polymer ?
#
loop_
_entity_poly.entity_id
_entity_poly.type
_entity_poly.pdbx_seq_one_letter_code
_entity_poly.pdbx_strand_id
1 'polypeptide(L)'
;MSDFDIKATLFAFDQLSDTYLRTEVEAALAHQQELTPHLITVIESVANNPLLYSLEQRNAHTYAASLLSHFGEPDAHLALIRAFSIPEEQLVDIWGDMTTETLPTMLYRTSGDSMEAIKELVANREVDQYVRCAAMEALSYCVAFQPACRDEVVHFFHGLFTGEEAARDSYYWANMAATLCDLHPGDSMDILRQAHEAGIIHKGFISWENIEEAGRKTREQALASLQAWVTSRMPVDVHAYISWFAEFHQEEPEDRFTPAGRPGPVKKKASRKPKSKVAKKTGKRR
;
A
#
# COMPACT_ATOMS: atom_id res chain seq x y z
N MET A 1 3.37 -31.90 9.47
CA MET A 1 2.87 -31.46 10.79
C MET A 1 1.72 -32.37 11.26
N SER A 2 1.52 -32.60 12.56
CA SER A 2 0.33 -33.38 13.01
C SER A 2 -0.94 -32.51 13.00
N ASP A 3 -2.14 -33.12 12.97
CA ASP A 3 -3.41 -32.39 13.05
C ASP A 3 -3.54 -31.56 14.34
N PHE A 4 -2.96 -32.05 15.44
CA PHE A 4 -2.89 -31.30 16.70
C PHE A 4 -2.06 -30.02 16.56
N ASP A 5 -0.88 -30.12 15.93
CA ASP A 5 0.02 -28.99 15.73
C ASP A 5 -0.61 -27.94 14.79
N ILE A 6 -1.31 -28.35 13.72
CA ILE A 6 -2.06 -27.44 12.84
C ILE A 6 -3.08 -26.63 13.65
N LYS A 7 -3.90 -27.32 14.45
CA LYS A 7 -4.93 -26.67 15.27
C LYS A 7 -4.31 -25.74 16.31
N ALA A 8 -3.18 -26.12 16.91
CA ALA A 8 -2.48 -25.29 17.87
C ALA A 8 -1.95 -23.99 17.21
N THR A 9 -1.33 -24.09 16.04
CA THR A 9 -0.84 -22.92 15.28
C THR A 9 -1.99 -21.99 14.87
N LEU A 10 -3.08 -22.54 14.32
CA LEU A 10 -4.25 -21.74 13.93
C LEU A 10 -4.90 -21.07 15.16
N PHE A 11 -4.99 -21.79 16.28
CA PHE A 11 -5.50 -21.23 17.53
C PHE A 11 -4.63 -20.09 18.05
N ALA A 12 -3.31 -20.22 17.97
CA ALA A 12 -2.36 -19.19 18.37
C ALA A 12 -2.50 -17.93 17.50
N PHE A 13 -2.55 -18.07 16.17
CA PHE A 13 -2.80 -16.94 15.26
C PHE A 13 -4.13 -16.24 15.52
N ASP A 14 -5.12 -16.97 16.02
CA ASP A 14 -6.46 -16.42 16.27
C ASP A 14 -6.54 -15.54 17.53
N GLN A 15 -5.59 -15.69 18.46
CA GLN A 15 -5.56 -14.88 19.66
C GLN A 15 -5.10 -13.46 19.33
N LEU A 16 -5.77 -12.47 19.92
CA LEU A 16 -5.21 -11.13 19.94
C LEU A 16 -3.94 -11.11 20.80
N SER A 17 -2.87 -10.66 20.19
CA SER A 17 -1.56 -10.53 20.81
C SER A 17 -0.87 -9.31 20.21
N ASP A 18 -0.33 -8.46 21.06
CA ASP A 18 0.61 -7.40 20.67
C ASP A 18 2.03 -7.94 20.43
N THR A 19 2.24 -9.23 20.70
CA THR A 19 3.52 -9.91 20.50
C THR A 19 3.48 -10.69 19.19
N TYR A 20 4.47 -10.44 18.34
CA TYR A 20 4.64 -11.16 17.07
C TYR A 20 4.95 -12.65 17.29
N LEU A 21 4.15 -13.52 16.68
CA LEU A 21 4.22 -14.98 16.82
C LEU A 21 5.30 -15.61 15.93
N ARG A 22 6.57 -15.28 16.19
CA ARG A 22 7.70 -15.71 15.35
C ARG A 22 7.79 -17.23 15.23
N THR A 23 7.64 -17.98 16.33
CA THR A 23 7.78 -19.44 16.34
C THR A 23 6.66 -20.12 15.57
N GLU A 24 5.43 -19.62 15.66
CA GLU A 24 4.27 -20.10 14.92
C GLU A 24 4.41 -19.80 13.43
N VAL A 25 4.93 -18.62 13.08
CA VAL A 25 5.26 -18.30 11.68
C VAL A 25 6.37 -19.21 11.15
N GLU A 26 7.43 -19.49 11.91
CA GLU A 26 8.49 -20.44 11.52
C GLU A 26 7.91 -21.85 11.30
N ALA A 27 7.04 -22.31 12.20
CA ALA A 27 6.33 -23.58 12.04
C ALA A 27 5.47 -23.57 10.76
N ALA A 28 4.81 -22.44 10.46
CA ALA A 28 4.01 -22.32 9.26
C ALA A 28 4.82 -22.36 7.97
N LEU A 29 6.00 -21.72 7.95
CA LEU A 29 6.94 -21.82 6.84
C LEU A 29 7.44 -23.26 6.64
N ALA A 30 7.76 -23.97 7.74
CA ALA A 30 8.26 -25.35 7.68
C ALA A 30 7.19 -26.36 7.23
N HIS A 31 5.91 -26.03 7.38
CA HIS A 31 4.77 -26.90 7.11
C HIS A 31 3.75 -26.26 6.16
N GLN A 32 4.24 -25.52 5.17
CA GLN A 32 3.44 -24.79 4.20
C GLN A 32 2.35 -25.66 3.55
N GLN A 33 2.71 -26.83 3.00
CA GLN A 33 1.77 -27.67 2.26
C GLN A 33 0.59 -28.13 3.13
N GLU A 34 0.84 -28.48 4.39
CA GLU A 34 -0.21 -28.92 5.29
C GLU A 34 -1.08 -27.77 5.81
N LEU A 35 -0.51 -26.56 5.98
CA LEU A 35 -1.23 -25.40 6.51
C LEU A 35 -2.04 -24.66 5.45
N THR A 36 -1.57 -24.57 4.21
CA THR A 36 -2.20 -23.78 3.13
C THR A 36 -3.72 -23.97 3.04
N PRO A 37 -4.27 -25.21 2.99
CA PRO A 37 -5.72 -25.39 2.89
C PRO A 37 -6.50 -24.80 4.08
N HIS A 38 -5.90 -24.84 5.28
CA HIS A 38 -6.52 -24.29 6.48
C HIS A 38 -6.46 -22.76 6.50
N LEU A 39 -5.35 -22.16 6.03
CA LEU A 39 -5.24 -20.72 5.90
C LEU A 39 -6.25 -20.19 4.87
N ILE A 40 -6.43 -20.88 3.74
CA ILE A 40 -7.48 -20.54 2.76
C ILE A 40 -8.87 -20.60 3.42
N THR A 41 -9.14 -21.64 4.21
CA THR A 41 -10.41 -21.79 4.95
C THR A 41 -10.66 -20.61 5.91
N VAL A 42 -9.61 -20.07 6.56
CA VAL A 42 -9.72 -18.87 7.40
C VAL A 42 -10.17 -17.67 6.57
N ILE A 43 -9.53 -17.44 5.42
CA ILE A 43 -9.88 -16.32 4.52
C ILE A 43 -11.31 -16.47 3.96
N GLU A 44 -11.70 -17.68 3.55
CA GLU A 44 -13.07 -17.95 3.11
C GLU A 44 -14.10 -17.71 4.22
N SER A 45 -13.74 -18.03 5.47
CA SER A 45 -14.62 -17.82 6.63
C SER A 45 -14.88 -16.34 6.88
N VAL A 46 -13.86 -15.48 6.72
CA VAL A 46 -14.00 -14.01 6.76
C VAL A 46 -14.95 -13.54 5.67
N ALA A 47 -14.70 -13.96 4.42
CA ALA A 47 -15.53 -13.57 3.27
C ALA A 47 -17.00 -13.98 3.43
N ASN A 48 -17.25 -15.12 4.06
CA ASN A 48 -18.61 -15.65 4.26
C ASN A 48 -19.31 -15.07 5.49
N ASN A 49 -18.56 -14.55 6.48
CA ASN A 49 -19.11 -14.09 7.77
C ASN A 49 -18.49 -12.76 8.24
N PRO A 50 -18.46 -11.69 7.42
CA PRO A 50 -17.74 -10.47 7.76
C PRO A 50 -18.25 -9.82 9.07
N LEU A 51 -19.57 -9.80 9.30
CA LEU A 51 -20.12 -9.24 10.55
C LEU A 51 -19.66 -9.99 11.80
N LEU A 52 -19.45 -11.30 11.72
CA LEU A 52 -18.95 -12.06 12.86
C LEU A 52 -17.49 -11.66 13.15
N TYR A 53 -16.66 -11.62 12.11
CA TYR A 53 -15.25 -11.28 12.24
C TYR A 53 -14.98 -9.83 12.61
N SER A 54 -15.87 -8.88 12.27
CA SER A 54 -15.74 -7.49 12.72
C SER A 54 -16.09 -7.31 14.20
N LEU A 55 -16.98 -8.16 14.74
CA LEU A 55 -17.38 -8.11 16.14
C LEU A 55 -16.48 -8.94 17.05
N GLU A 56 -15.91 -10.02 16.52
CA GLU A 56 -14.98 -10.89 17.24
C GLU A 56 -13.56 -10.34 17.13
N GLN A 57 -12.93 -10.18 18.28
CA GLN A 57 -11.54 -9.76 18.41
C GLN A 57 -10.62 -10.96 18.09
N ARG A 58 -10.42 -11.22 16.79
CA ARG A 58 -9.64 -12.36 16.25
C ARG A 58 -8.55 -11.85 15.32
N ASN A 59 -7.44 -12.59 15.19
CA ASN A 59 -6.32 -12.18 14.33
C ASN A 59 -5.86 -13.23 13.30
N ALA A 60 -6.53 -14.39 13.21
CA ALA A 60 -6.07 -15.46 12.34
C ALA A 60 -6.02 -15.05 10.86
N HIS A 61 -6.91 -14.14 10.43
CA HIS A 61 -7.00 -13.67 9.05
C HIS A 61 -5.79 -12.84 8.62
N THR A 62 -5.21 -12.03 9.50
CA THR A 62 -4.01 -11.23 9.23
C THR A 62 -2.81 -12.13 8.92
N TYR A 63 -2.58 -13.14 9.76
CA TYR A 63 -1.52 -14.13 9.54
C TYR A 63 -1.79 -14.98 8.30
N ALA A 64 -3.03 -15.47 8.13
CA ALA A 64 -3.38 -16.30 6.98
C ALA A 64 -3.18 -15.57 5.66
N ALA A 65 -3.65 -14.32 5.53
CA ALA A 65 -3.51 -13.54 4.30
C ALA A 65 -2.03 -13.27 3.99
N SER A 66 -1.26 -12.88 5.01
CA SER A 66 0.17 -12.55 4.85
C SER A 66 1.00 -13.77 4.46
N LEU A 67 0.73 -14.93 5.07
CA LEU A 67 1.40 -16.19 4.76
C LEU A 67 1.04 -16.70 3.36
N LEU A 68 -0.25 -16.70 2.99
CA LEU A 68 -0.69 -17.12 1.64
C LEU A 68 -0.08 -16.24 0.55
N SER A 69 0.01 -14.93 0.80
CA SER A 69 0.72 -14.01 -0.09
C SER A 69 2.22 -14.33 -0.15
N HIS A 70 2.87 -14.57 0.98
CA HIS A 70 4.28 -14.93 1.02
C HIS A 70 4.58 -16.24 0.27
N PHE A 71 3.69 -17.23 0.40
CA PHE A 71 3.75 -18.50 -0.32
C PHE A 71 3.53 -18.36 -1.82
N GLY A 72 2.92 -17.24 -2.26
CA GLY A 72 2.52 -17.04 -3.65
C GLY A 72 1.44 -18.01 -4.09
N GLU A 73 0.51 -18.36 -3.18
CA GLU A 73 -0.48 -19.41 -3.38
C GLU A 73 -1.62 -18.97 -4.33
N PRO A 74 -1.70 -19.49 -5.57
CA PRO A 74 -2.71 -19.06 -6.52
C PRO A 74 -4.13 -19.48 -6.13
N ASP A 75 -4.27 -20.61 -5.43
CA ASP A 75 -5.59 -21.10 -4.97
C ASP A 75 -6.24 -20.16 -3.93
N ALA A 76 -5.44 -19.28 -3.30
CA ALA A 76 -5.92 -18.27 -2.36
C ALA A 76 -6.44 -16.99 -3.02
N HIS A 77 -6.16 -16.76 -4.31
CA HIS A 77 -6.36 -15.44 -4.94
C HIS A 77 -7.80 -14.96 -4.87
N LEU A 78 -8.74 -15.81 -5.29
CA LEU A 78 -10.16 -15.48 -5.30
C LEU A 78 -10.74 -15.38 -3.87
N ALA A 79 -10.23 -16.20 -2.94
CA ALA A 79 -10.64 -16.11 -1.54
C ALA A 79 -10.23 -14.75 -0.94
N LEU A 80 -9.00 -14.29 -1.21
CA LEU A 80 -8.52 -12.98 -0.79
C LEU A 80 -9.34 -11.85 -1.41
N ILE A 81 -9.58 -11.88 -2.72
CA ILE A 81 -10.42 -10.87 -3.38
C ILE A 81 -11.80 -10.80 -2.71
N ARG A 82 -12.44 -11.94 -2.46
CA ARG A 82 -13.76 -11.99 -1.79
C ARG A 82 -13.70 -11.46 -0.36
N ALA A 83 -12.64 -11.77 0.39
CA ALA A 83 -12.51 -11.37 1.79
C ALA A 83 -12.24 -9.87 1.96
N PHE A 84 -11.60 -9.22 0.99
CA PHE A 84 -11.45 -7.75 0.94
C PHE A 84 -12.63 -7.05 0.25
N SER A 85 -13.48 -7.76 -0.48
CA SER A 85 -14.68 -7.21 -1.13
C SER A 85 -15.94 -7.26 -0.25
N ILE A 86 -15.76 -7.31 1.06
CA ILE A 86 -16.84 -7.30 2.06
C ILE A 86 -17.39 -5.86 2.25
N PRO A 87 -18.54 -5.67 2.93
CA PRO A 87 -19.10 -4.34 3.12
C PRO A 87 -18.14 -3.39 3.88
N GLU A 88 -18.14 -2.11 3.50
CA GLU A 88 -17.19 -1.09 3.97
C GLU A 88 -17.06 -1.00 5.50
N GLU A 89 -18.19 -1.07 6.21
CA GLU A 89 -18.21 -1.03 7.68
C GLU A 89 -17.37 -2.15 8.31
N GLN A 90 -17.45 -3.37 7.78
CA GLN A 90 -16.67 -4.50 8.28
C GLN A 90 -15.25 -4.55 7.70
N LEU A 91 -15.05 -4.02 6.49
CA LEU A 91 -13.74 -3.97 5.84
C LEU A 91 -12.72 -3.23 6.71
N VAL A 92 -13.08 -2.06 7.24
CA VAL A 92 -12.20 -1.25 8.08
C VAL A 92 -11.87 -1.97 9.39
N ASP A 93 -12.88 -2.57 10.03
CA ASP A 93 -12.70 -3.27 11.31
C ASP A 93 -11.82 -4.53 11.19
N ILE A 94 -11.92 -5.26 10.07
CA ILE A 94 -11.22 -6.54 9.88
C ILE A 94 -9.83 -6.33 9.30
N TRP A 95 -9.70 -5.49 8.27
CA TRP A 95 -8.49 -5.39 7.47
C TRP A 95 -7.72 -4.10 7.70
N GLY A 96 -8.39 -3.02 8.12
CA GLY A 96 -7.76 -1.73 8.41
C GLY A 96 -6.76 -1.32 7.32
N ASP A 97 -5.55 -0.96 7.77
CA ASP A 97 -4.46 -0.49 6.91
C ASP A 97 -3.96 -1.54 5.91
N MET A 98 -4.20 -2.85 6.17
CA MET A 98 -3.81 -3.90 5.21
C MET A 98 -4.49 -3.72 3.86
N THR A 99 -5.68 -3.11 3.84
CA THR A 99 -6.42 -2.78 2.61
C THR A 99 -5.58 -1.95 1.64
N THR A 100 -4.80 -0.99 2.14
CA THR A 100 -3.99 -0.09 1.32
C THR A 100 -2.50 -0.44 1.32
N GLU A 101 -1.97 -1.02 2.41
CA GLU A 101 -0.54 -1.24 2.56
C GLU A 101 -0.07 -2.64 2.15
N THR A 102 -0.98 -3.62 2.20
CA THR A 102 -0.63 -5.05 2.09
C THR A 102 -1.33 -5.71 0.91
N LEU A 103 -2.59 -5.35 0.65
CA LEU A 103 -3.42 -5.92 -0.40
C LEU A 103 -2.81 -5.82 -1.80
N PRO A 104 -2.13 -4.73 -2.23
CA PRO A 104 -1.49 -4.70 -3.55
C PRO A 104 -0.50 -5.86 -3.76
N THR A 105 0.31 -6.14 -2.74
CA THR A 105 1.27 -7.25 -2.73
C THR A 105 0.55 -8.61 -2.71
N MET A 106 -0.52 -8.73 -1.93
CA MET A 106 -1.31 -9.96 -1.84
C MET A 106 -1.92 -10.33 -3.19
N LEU A 107 -2.57 -9.38 -3.84
CA LEU A 107 -3.17 -9.55 -5.16
C LEU A 107 -2.10 -9.93 -6.18
N TYR A 108 -0.98 -9.20 -6.23
CA TYR A 108 0.11 -9.52 -7.16
C TYR A 108 0.67 -10.94 -6.93
N ARG A 109 1.08 -11.28 -5.70
CA ARG A 109 1.78 -12.55 -5.41
C ARG A 109 0.90 -13.78 -5.58
N THR A 110 -0.41 -13.67 -5.38
CA THR A 110 -1.35 -14.79 -5.53
C THR A 110 -1.97 -14.86 -6.93
N SER A 111 -1.68 -13.92 -7.82
CA SER A 111 -2.34 -13.85 -9.13
C SER A 111 -2.02 -15.00 -10.11
N GLY A 112 -0.97 -15.80 -9.85
CA GLY A 112 -0.60 -16.92 -10.70
C GLY A 112 -0.32 -16.53 -12.16
N ASP A 113 0.32 -15.37 -12.37
CA ASP A 113 0.58 -14.73 -13.67
C ASP A 113 -0.65 -14.21 -14.43
N SER A 114 -1.86 -14.25 -13.84
CA SER A 114 -3.08 -13.72 -14.45
C SER A 114 -3.48 -12.38 -13.86
N MET A 115 -3.71 -11.37 -14.71
CA MET A 115 -4.21 -10.06 -14.27
C MET A 115 -5.74 -9.96 -14.27
N GLU A 116 -6.46 -10.96 -14.78
CA GLU A 116 -7.89 -10.82 -15.10
C GLU A 116 -8.75 -10.56 -13.85
N ALA A 117 -8.58 -11.34 -12.79
CA ALA A 117 -9.32 -11.13 -11.54
C ALA A 117 -9.00 -9.77 -10.89
N ILE A 118 -7.76 -9.28 -11.04
CA ILE A 118 -7.35 -7.96 -10.55
C ILE A 118 -8.03 -6.85 -11.38
N LYS A 119 -8.09 -6.98 -12.71
CA LYS A 119 -8.81 -6.04 -13.59
C LYS A 119 -10.31 -6.00 -13.28
N GLU A 120 -10.93 -7.17 -13.08
CA GLU A 120 -12.33 -7.28 -12.67
C GLU A 120 -12.58 -6.55 -11.36
N LEU A 121 -11.67 -6.69 -10.39
CA LEU A 121 -11.75 -5.99 -9.11
C LEU A 121 -11.66 -4.47 -9.27
N VAL A 122 -10.74 -3.95 -10.09
CA VAL A 122 -10.64 -2.50 -10.39
C VAL A 122 -11.96 -1.95 -10.95
N ALA A 123 -12.58 -2.69 -11.88
CA ALA A 123 -13.81 -2.28 -12.55
C ALA A 123 -15.09 -2.45 -11.71
N ASN A 124 -15.04 -3.22 -10.62
CA ASN A 124 -16.21 -3.51 -9.81
C ASN A 124 -16.63 -2.32 -8.93
N ARG A 125 -17.71 -1.66 -9.31
CA ARG A 125 -18.23 -0.46 -8.63
C ARG A 125 -18.88 -0.72 -7.28
N GLU A 126 -19.21 -1.98 -6.98
CA GLU A 126 -19.82 -2.38 -5.71
C GLU A 126 -18.78 -2.60 -4.61
N VAL A 127 -17.49 -2.62 -4.97
CA VAL A 127 -16.38 -2.81 -4.04
C VAL A 127 -15.86 -1.45 -3.56
N ASP A 128 -15.44 -1.41 -2.30
CA ASP A 128 -14.84 -0.23 -1.68
C ASP A 128 -13.71 0.36 -2.55
N GLN A 129 -13.63 1.70 -2.59
CA GLN A 129 -12.69 2.41 -3.44
C GLN A 129 -11.23 2.11 -3.11
N TYR A 130 -10.87 1.86 -1.85
CA TYR A 130 -9.49 1.60 -1.44
C TYR A 130 -9.04 0.21 -1.89
N VAL A 131 -9.93 -0.79 -1.85
CA VAL A 131 -9.68 -2.12 -2.41
C VAL A 131 -9.44 -2.03 -3.92
N ARG A 132 -10.24 -1.23 -4.62
CA ARG A 132 -10.07 -0.98 -6.07
C ARG A 132 -8.76 -0.26 -6.37
N CYS A 133 -8.38 0.74 -5.56
CA CYS A 133 -7.08 1.41 -5.66
C CYS A 133 -5.91 0.42 -5.45
N ALA A 134 -6.00 -0.44 -4.45
CA ALA A 134 -5.00 -1.48 -4.21
C ALA A 134 -4.86 -2.46 -5.39
N ALA A 135 -5.98 -2.78 -6.07
CA ALA A 135 -5.96 -3.56 -7.29
C ALA A 135 -5.28 -2.84 -8.47
N MET A 136 -5.45 -1.51 -8.61
CA MET A 136 -4.68 -0.73 -9.60
C MET A 136 -3.19 -0.78 -9.32
N GLU A 137 -2.80 -0.64 -8.05
CA GLU A 137 -1.40 -0.78 -7.63
C GLU A 137 -0.87 -2.17 -7.92
N ALA A 138 -1.63 -3.23 -7.65
CA ALA A 138 -1.25 -4.60 -7.98
C ALA A 138 -0.97 -4.80 -9.49
N LEU A 139 -1.78 -4.19 -10.37
CA LEU A 139 -1.49 -4.19 -11.82
C LEU A 139 -0.16 -3.48 -12.14
N SER A 140 0.18 -2.41 -11.42
CA SER A 140 1.49 -1.78 -11.58
C SER A 140 2.64 -2.70 -11.12
N TYR A 141 2.39 -3.57 -10.14
CA TYR A 141 3.40 -4.54 -9.67
C TYR A 141 3.61 -5.62 -10.74
N CYS A 142 2.54 -6.07 -11.42
CA CYS A 142 2.67 -6.93 -12.60
C CYS A 142 3.60 -6.29 -13.64
N VAL A 143 3.40 -5.02 -13.98
CA VAL A 143 4.27 -4.31 -14.94
C VAL A 143 5.71 -4.16 -14.43
N ALA A 144 5.90 -3.96 -13.13
CA ALA A 144 7.21 -3.83 -12.52
C ALA A 144 8.10 -5.07 -12.71
N PHE A 145 7.50 -6.26 -12.68
CA PHE A 145 8.21 -7.54 -12.89
C PHE A 145 8.04 -8.13 -14.29
N GLN A 146 7.04 -7.67 -15.05
CA GLN A 146 6.77 -8.07 -16.43
C GLN A 146 6.55 -6.83 -17.31
N PRO A 147 7.59 -6.03 -17.61
CA PRO A 147 7.45 -4.77 -18.36
C PRO A 147 6.73 -4.88 -19.71
N ALA A 148 6.70 -6.09 -20.30
CA ALA A 148 6.01 -6.37 -21.55
C ALA A 148 4.47 -6.19 -21.47
N CYS A 149 3.86 -6.33 -20.29
CA CYS A 149 2.40 -6.16 -20.13
C CYS A 149 1.97 -4.70 -19.88
N ARG A 150 2.92 -3.74 -19.87
CA ARG A 150 2.63 -2.32 -19.59
C ARG A 150 1.55 -1.74 -20.49
N ASP A 151 1.65 -1.96 -21.80
CA ASP A 151 0.72 -1.35 -22.76
C ASP A 151 -0.70 -1.92 -22.61
N GLU A 152 -0.82 -3.20 -22.23
CA GLU A 152 -2.11 -3.83 -21.90
C GLU A 152 -2.75 -3.20 -20.66
N VAL A 153 -1.97 -3.01 -19.59
CA VAL A 153 -2.45 -2.39 -18.34
C VAL A 153 -2.85 -0.92 -18.56
N VAL A 154 -2.05 -0.16 -19.30
CA VAL A 154 -2.36 1.25 -19.63
C VAL A 154 -3.62 1.33 -20.49
N HIS A 155 -3.77 0.44 -21.49
CA HIS A 155 -4.98 0.39 -22.32
C HIS A 155 -6.23 0.06 -21.49
N PHE A 156 -6.12 -0.88 -20.54
CA PHE A 156 -7.18 -1.17 -19.60
C PHE A 156 -7.59 0.06 -18.79
N PHE A 157 -6.64 0.79 -18.21
CA PHE A 157 -6.96 2.03 -17.46
C PHE A 157 -7.55 3.12 -18.34
N HIS A 158 -7.12 3.28 -19.59
CA HIS A 158 -7.75 4.23 -20.53
C HIS A 158 -9.24 3.92 -20.74
N GLY A 159 -9.60 2.64 -20.75
CA GLY A 159 -11.00 2.20 -20.83
C GLY A 159 -11.86 2.57 -19.61
N LEU A 160 -11.26 2.99 -18.50
CA LEU A 160 -11.91 3.29 -17.22
C LEU A 160 -11.95 4.79 -16.87
N PHE A 161 -11.66 5.66 -17.85
CA PHE A 161 -11.76 7.12 -17.70
C PHE A 161 -13.01 7.71 -18.37
N THR A 162 -14.15 7.00 -18.33
CA THR A 162 -15.41 7.54 -18.87
C THR A 162 -16.06 8.59 -17.96
N GLY A 163 -15.70 8.58 -16.68
CA GLY A 163 -16.23 9.50 -15.66
C GLY A 163 -17.41 8.92 -14.88
N GLU A 164 -17.75 7.65 -15.10
CA GLU A 164 -18.88 6.95 -14.47
C GLU A 164 -18.41 5.81 -13.53
N GLU A 165 -17.12 5.54 -13.48
CA GLU A 165 -16.50 4.41 -12.77
C GLU A 165 -16.45 4.59 -11.25
N ALA A 166 -16.50 5.83 -10.77
CA ALA A 166 -16.52 6.19 -9.36
C ALA A 166 -17.15 7.57 -9.15
N ALA A 167 -17.50 7.88 -7.89
CA ALA A 167 -17.91 9.24 -7.52
C ALA A 167 -16.81 10.26 -7.88
N ARG A 168 -17.19 11.48 -8.25
CA ARG A 168 -16.23 12.51 -8.71
C ARG A 168 -15.20 12.90 -7.65
N ASP A 169 -15.55 12.81 -6.38
CA ASP A 169 -14.72 13.12 -5.22
C ASP A 169 -14.00 11.89 -4.63
N SER A 170 -14.13 10.71 -5.28
CA SER A 170 -13.45 9.49 -4.88
C SER A 170 -11.93 9.56 -5.14
N TYR A 171 -11.17 8.89 -4.29
CA TYR A 171 -9.72 8.69 -4.47
C TYR A 171 -9.38 7.81 -5.69
N TYR A 172 -10.37 7.07 -6.24
CA TYR A 172 -10.21 6.21 -7.41
C TYR A 172 -9.52 6.91 -8.58
N TRP A 173 -9.97 8.13 -8.91
CA TRP A 173 -9.43 8.89 -10.04
C TRP A 173 -7.99 9.35 -9.83
N ALA A 174 -7.70 9.82 -8.62
CA ALA A 174 -6.37 10.30 -8.28
C ALA A 174 -5.37 9.14 -8.18
N ASN A 175 -5.80 8.00 -7.66
CA ASN A 175 -5.00 6.78 -7.63
C ASN A 175 -4.69 6.30 -9.05
N MET A 176 -5.70 6.21 -9.92
CA MET A 176 -5.50 5.81 -11.32
C MET A 176 -4.54 6.76 -12.06
N ALA A 177 -4.64 8.06 -11.80
CA ALA A 177 -3.69 9.05 -12.34
C ALA A 177 -2.26 8.82 -11.83
N ALA A 178 -2.09 8.54 -10.53
CA ALA A 178 -0.80 8.23 -9.95
C ALA A 178 -0.21 6.93 -10.53
N THR A 179 -1.02 5.87 -10.63
CA THR A 179 -0.61 4.60 -11.24
C THR A 179 -0.17 4.79 -12.70
N LEU A 180 -0.90 5.58 -13.49
CA LEU A 180 -0.48 5.89 -14.87
C LEU A 180 0.85 6.68 -14.91
N CYS A 181 1.11 7.53 -13.92
CA CYS A 181 2.38 8.24 -13.79
C CYS A 181 3.54 7.28 -13.48
N ASP A 182 3.32 6.30 -12.60
CA ASP A 182 4.29 5.26 -12.27
C ASP A 182 4.63 4.37 -13.47
N LEU A 183 3.64 4.10 -14.33
CA LEU A 183 3.77 3.36 -15.58
C LEU A 183 4.32 4.20 -16.74
N HIS A 184 4.81 5.41 -16.45
CA HIS A 184 5.08 6.51 -17.38
C HIS A 184 3.80 6.99 -18.09
N PRO A 185 3.39 8.26 -17.93
CA PRO A 185 2.07 8.70 -18.37
C PRO A 185 1.94 8.69 -19.91
N GLY A 186 2.97 9.08 -20.67
CA GLY A 186 3.04 8.90 -22.13
C GLY A 186 1.74 9.24 -22.87
N ASP A 187 1.14 8.25 -23.53
CA ASP A 187 -0.12 8.39 -24.28
C ASP A 187 -1.33 8.77 -23.41
N SER A 188 -1.21 8.62 -22.08
CA SER A 188 -2.22 9.03 -21.10
C SER A 188 -2.18 10.53 -20.77
N MET A 189 -1.19 11.28 -21.26
CA MET A 189 -1.04 12.70 -20.90
C MET A 189 -2.27 13.55 -21.23
N ASP A 190 -2.93 13.28 -22.36
CA ASP A 190 -4.10 14.06 -22.78
C ASP A 190 -5.34 13.75 -21.93
N ILE A 191 -5.58 12.48 -21.62
CA ILE A 191 -6.72 12.09 -20.77
C ILE A 191 -6.51 12.57 -19.32
N LEU A 192 -5.28 12.51 -18.81
CA LEU A 192 -4.93 13.04 -17.49
C LEU A 192 -5.11 14.57 -17.42
N ARG A 193 -4.75 15.29 -18.49
CA ARG A 193 -4.98 16.75 -18.57
C ARG A 193 -6.45 17.08 -18.49
N GLN A 194 -7.26 16.41 -19.30
CA GLN A 194 -8.72 16.62 -19.34
C GLN A 194 -9.36 16.31 -17.98
N ALA A 195 -8.98 15.20 -17.33
CA ALA A 195 -9.48 14.83 -16.02
C ALA A 195 -9.06 15.83 -14.92
N HIS A 196 -7.84 16.35 -14.98
CA HIS A 196 -7.35 17.38 -14.05
C HIS A 196 -8.09 18.72 -14.25
N GLU A 197 -8.26 19.18 -15.49
CA GLU A 197 -9.01 20.40 -15.83
C GLU A 197 -10.49 20.30 -15.43
N ALA A 198 -11.08 19.11 -15.58
CA ALA A 198 -12.45 18.82 -15.14
C ALA A 198 -12.61 18.72 -13.60
N GLY A 199 -11.50 18.81 -12.85
CA GLY A 199 -11.48 18.73 -11.40
C GLY A 199 -11.80 17.34 -10.83
N ILE A 200 -11.66 16.29 -11.65
CA ILE A 200 -11.93 14.89 -11.26
C ILE A 200 -10.74 14.33 -10.45
N ILE A 201 -9.52 14.75 -10.79
CA ILE A 201 -8.31 14.36 -10.06
C ILE A 201 -8.12 15.28 -8.85
N HIS A 202 -8.13 14.70 -7.65
CA HIS A 202 -7.93 15.44 -6.41
C HIS A 202 -6.49 15.96 -6.29
N LYS A 203 -6.32 17.29 -6.35
CA LYS A 203 -5.01 17.97 -6.36
C LYS A 203 -4.16 17.75 -5.11
N GLY A 204 -4.79 17.45 -3.98
CA GLY A 204 -4.09 17.12 -2.73
C GLY A 204 -3.46 15.72 -2.73
N PHE A 205 -3.85 14.88 -3.69
CA PHE A 205 -3.31 13.53 -3.86
C PHE A 205 -2.21 13.51 -4.93
N ILE A 206 -2.51 14.06 -6.12
CA ILE A 206 -1.53 14.24 -7.20
C ILE A 206 -1.79 15.55 -7.94
N SER A 207 -0.75 16.37 -8.06
CA SER A 207 -0.83 17.65 -8.76
C SER A 207 -0.49 17.51 -10.26
N TRP A 208 -0.91 18.47 -11.07
CA TRP A 208 -0.52 18.51 -12.48
C TRP A 208 1.01 18.57 -12.66
N GLU A 209 1.71 19.29 -11.79
CA GLU A 209 3.18 19.35 -11.79
C GLU A 209 3.80 17.97 -11.56
N ASN A 210 3.21 17.13 -10.69
CA ASN A 210 3.67 15.75 -10.51
C ASN A 210 3.47 14.91 -11.79
N ILE A 211 2.34 15.06 -12.47
CA ILE A 211 2.05 14.38 -13.73
C ILE A 211 3.04 14.81 -14.83
N GLU A 212 3.31 16.10 -14.96
CA GLU A 212 4.31 16.60 -15.90
C GLU A 212 5.72 16.10 -15.58
N GLU A 213 6.10 16.05 -14.30
CA GLU A 213 7.38 15.51 -13.87
C GLU A 213 7.52 14.03 -14.23
N ALA A 214 6.47 13.24 -14.03
CA ALA A 214 6.44 11.85 -14.48
C ALA A 214 6.62 11.73 -16.00
N GLY A 215 5.99 12.62 -16.78
CA GLY A 215 6.13 12.67 -18.25
C GLY A 215 7.49 13.13 -18.77
N ARG A 216 8.36 13.72 -17.93
CA ARG A 216 9.73 14.10 -18.32
C ARG A 216 10.72 12.93 -18.25
N LYS A 217 10.38 11.88 -17.49
CA LYS A 217 11.20 10.66 -17.41
C LYS A 217 11.09 9.89 -18.72
N THR A 218 12.12 9.12 -19.08
CA THR A 218 11.93 8.09 -20.10
C THR A 218 11.10 6.94 -19.54
N ARG A 219 10.50 6.12 -20.41
CA ARG A 219 9.76 4.93 -20.01
C ARG A 219 10.62 3.99 -19.16
N GLU A 220 11.87 3.80 -19.55
CA GLU A 220 12.83 2.94 -18.85
C GLU A 220 13.13 3.47 -17.43
N GLN A 221 13.28 4.79 -17.28
CA GLN A 221 13.51 5.41 -15.96
C GLN A 221 12.30 5.27 -15.03
N ALA A 222 11.08 5.45 -15.56
CA ALA A 222 9.86 5.27 -14.79
C ALA A 222 9.72 3.82 -14.32
N LEU A 223 9.85 2.84 -15.22
CA LEU A 223 9.72 1.42 -14.89
C LEU A 223 10.83 0.93 -13.96
N ALA A 224 12.07 1.42 -14.10
CA ALA A 224 13.13 1.11 -13.15
C ALA A 224 12.85 1.69 -11.75
N SER A 225 12.27 2.89 -11.67
CA SER A 225 11.88 3.51 -10.39
C SER A 225 10.72 2.73 -9.73
N LEU A 226 9.72 2.35 -10.53
CA LEU A 226 8.60 1.53 -10.09
C LEU A 226 9.09 0.18 -9.55
N GLN A 227 9.92 -0.53 -10.31
CA GLN A 227 10.48 -1.82 -9.87
C GLN A 227 11.27 -1.70 -8.56
N ALA A 228 12.11 -0.66 -8.42
CA ALA A 228 12.85 -0.43 -7.18
C ALA A 228 11.92 -0.17 -5.98
N TRP A 229 10.89 0.66 -6.17
CA TRP A 229 9.90 0.97 -5.14
C TRP A 229 9.08 -0.27 -4.75
N VAL A 230 8.54 -1.00 -5.72
CA VAL A 230 7.76 -2.22 -5.48
C VAL A 230 8.61 -3.29 -4.77
N THR A 231 9.87 -3.45 -5.17
CA THR A 231 10.80 -4.39 -4.50
C THR A 231 11.00 -4.01 -3.04
N SER A 232 11.08 -2.72 -2.71
CA SER A 232 11.21 -2.25 -1.33
C SER A 232 9.95 -2.47 -0.48
N ARG A 233 8.77 -2.48 -1.11
CA ARG A 233 7.47 -2.74 -0.47
C ARG A 233 7.17 -4.22 -0.25
N MET A 234 7.89 -5.10 -0.93
CA MET A 234 7.68 -6.56 -0.90
C MET A 234 8.89 -7.30 -0.34
N PRO A 235 9.22 -7.14 0.96
CA PRO A 235 10.34 -7.84 1.55
C PRO A 235 10.18 -9.37 1.39
N VAL A 236 11.31 -10.01 1.11
CA VAL A 236 11.40 -11.47 0.99
C VAL A 236 11.29 -12.14 2.36
N ASP A 237 11.74 -11.46 3.41
CA ASP A 237 11.63 -11.94 4.79
C ASP A 237 10.21 -11.69 5.33
N VAL A 238 9.44 -12.77 5.48
CA VAL A 238 8.08 -12.73 6.03
C VAL A 238 8.07 -12.23 7.47
N HIS A 239 9.14 -12.46 8.24
CA HIS A 239 9.18 -11.99 9.61
C HIS A 239 9.35 -10.48 9.65
N ALA A 240 10.27 -9.93 8.85
CA ALA A 240 10.42 -8.48 8.73
C ALA A 240 9.14 -7.81 8.21
N TYR A 241 8.36 -8.52 7.39
CA TYR A 241 7.08 -8.04 6.87
C TYR A 241 6.01 -7.96 7.95
N ILE A 242 5.66 -9.10 8.56
CA ILE A 242 4.54 -9.20 9.49
C ILE A 242 4.86 -8.47 10.80
N SER A 243 6.11 -8.56 11.30
CA SER A 243 6.45 -7.94 12.59
C SER A 243 6.44 -6.41 12.58
N TRP A 244 6.33 -5.78 11.41
CA TRP A 244 6.24 -4.33 11.28
C TRP A 244 4.79 -3.82 11.36
N PHE A 245 3.80 -4.71 11.39
CA PHE A 245 2.41 -4.32 11.47
C PHE A 245 2.15 -3.57 12.78
N ALA A 246 1.33 -2.52 12.71
CA ALA A 246 1.11 -1.59 13.82
C ALA A 246 0.55 -2.25 15.09
N GLU A 247 -0.09 -3.42 14.94
CA GLU A 247 -0.60 -4.22 16.06
C GLU A 247 0.50 -4.87 16.90
N PHE A 248 1.71 -5.07 16.37
CA PHE A 248 2.80 -5.71 17.10
C PHE A 248 3.74 -4.68 17.74
N HIS A 249 3.86 -4.78 19.06
CA HIS A 249 4.89 -4.07 19.81
C HIS A 249 6.22 -4.81 19.65
N GLN A 250 7.16 -4.20 18.94
CA GLN A 250 8.53 -4.67 18.94
C GLN A 250 9.17 -4.31 20.29
N GLU A 251 9.74 -5.29 20.99
CA GLU A 251 10.82 -4.96 21.93
C GLU A 251 11.95 -4.35 21.08
N GLU A 252 12.24 -3.06 21.27
CA GLU A 252 13.35 -2.43 20.57
C GLU A 252 14.62 -3.27 20.84
N PRO A 253 15.34 -3.71 19.80
CA PRO A 253 16.62 -4.37 20.00
C PRO A 253 17.51 -3.43 20.81
N GLU A 254 18.08 -3.90 21.93
CA GLU A 254 19.05 -3.13 22.72
C GLU A 254 20.13 -2.57 21.77
N ASP A 255 20.13 -1.24 21.74
CA ASP A 255 20.88 -0.36 20.86
C ASP A 255 22.29 -0.87 20.50
N ARG A 256 22.47 -1.27 19.24
CA ARG A 256 23.79 -1.29 18.58
C ARG A 256 23.77 -0.46 17.31
N PHE A 257 23.28 0.78 17.39
CA PHE A 257 23.61 1.76 16.36
C PHE A 257 23.68 3.17 16.94
N THR A 258 24.83 3.53 17.53
CA THR A 258 25.17 4.96 17.70
C THR A 258 25.29 5.61 16.31
N PRO A 259 24.41 6.55 15.92
CA PRO A 259 24.53 7.21 14.63
C PRO A 259 25.68 8.22 14.72
N ALA A 260 26.66 8.07 13.84
CA ALA A 260 27.66 9.11 13.61
C ALA A 260 26.92 10.40 13.20
N GLY A 261 27.02 11.42 14.05
CA GLY A 261 26.27 12.67 13.92
C GLY A 261 26.50 13.35 12.57
N ARG A 262 25.40 13.66 11.88
CA ARG A 262 25.41 14.66 10.80
C ARG A 262 25.71 16.04 11.41
N PRO A 263 26.62 16.84 10.83
CA PRO A 263 26.85 18.20 11.33
C PRO A 263 25.59 19.04 11.11
N GLY A 264 25.01 19.55 12.19
CA GLY A 264 23.89 20.48 12.13
C GLY A 264 24.27 21.82 11.47
N PRO A 265 23.28 22.59 10.97
CA PRO A 265 23.53 23.81 10.23
C PRO A 265 24.14 24.89 11.14
N VAL A 266 25.24 25.49 10.69
CA VAL A 266 25.93 26.59 11.35
C VAL A 266 24.98 27.79 11.46
N LYS A 267 24.54 28.11 12.70
CA LYS A 267 23.87 29.38 13.01
C LYS A 267 24.84 30.54 12.75
N LYS A 268 24.62 31.30 11.67
CA LYS A 268 25.28 32.60 11.44
C LYS A 268 24.89 33.55 12.59
N LYS A 269 25.88 33.90 13.43
CA LYS A 269 25.75 34.94 14.46
C LYS A 269 25.39 36.28 13.81
N ALA A 270 24.25 36.85 14.19
CA ALA A 270 23.93 38.24 13.88
C ALA A 270 24.98 39.16 14.53
N SER A 271 25.70 39.92 13.71
CA SER A 271 26.68 40.90 14.17
C SER A 271 25.95 42.12 14.74
N ARG A 272 26.21 42.40 16.02
CA ARG A 272 25.82 43.64 16.71
C ARG A 272 26.51 44.83 16.04
N LYS A 273 25.74 45.75 15.43
CA LYS A 273 26.24 47.10 15.09
C LYS A 273 26.23 48.00 16.33
N PRO A 274 27.31 48.76 16.60
CA PRO A 274 27.37 49.66 17.76
C PRO A 274 26.61 50.97 17.51
N LYS A 275 25.90 51.45 18.55
CA LYS A 275 25.21 52.73 18.60
C LYS A 275 26.22 53.89 18.64
N SER A 276 26.18 54.80 17.67
CA SER A 276 26.77 56.14 17.82
C SER A 276 25.67 57.18 18.06
N LYS A 277 25.90 58.01 19.10
CA LYS A 277 25.07 59.13 19.51
C LYS A 277 25.40 60.34 18.62
N VAL A 278 24.40 61.02 18.06
CA VAL A 278 24.56 62.38 17.55
C VAL A 278 23.55 63.29 18.25
N ALA A 279 24.10 64.37 18.80
CA ALA A 279 23.47 65.37 19.64
C ALA A 279 22.47 66.26 18.89
N LYS A 280 21.39 66.66 19.57
CA LYS A 280 20.61 67.86 19.22
C LYS A 280 20.58 68.80 20.42
N LYS A 281 21.35 69.89 20.34
CA LYS A 281 21.19 71.09 21.17
C LYS A 281 20.37 72.12 20.38
N THR A 282 19.14 72.33 20.85
CA THR A 282 18.43 73.60 21.05
C THR A 282 18.63 74.79 20.10
N GLY A 283 17.51 75.30 19.58
CA GLY A 283 17.36 76.67 19.07
C GLY A 283 15.90 77.13 19.11
N LYS A 284 15.61 78.09 19.98
CA LYS A 284 14.31 78.69 20.35
C LYS A 284 13.98 79.89 19.45
N ARG A 285 12.71 80.10 19.08
CA ARG A 285 12.04 81.37 18.70
C ARG A 285 10.66 81.00 18.13
N ARG A 286 9.53 81.62 18.47
CA ARG A 286 9.21 82.80 19.28
C ARG A 286 7.78 82.62 19.77
#